data_AF-A0A7K2XEW3-F1
#
_entry.id   AF-A0A7K2XEW3-F1
#
_cell.length_a   1.000
_cell.length_b   1.000
_cell.length_c   1.000
_cell.angle_alpha   90.00
_cell.angle_beta   90.00
_cell.angle_gamma   90.00
#
_symmetry.space_group_name_H-M   'P 1'
#
loop_
_entity.id
_entity.type
_entity.pdbx_description
1 polymer ?
#
loop_
_entity_poly.entity_id
_entity_poly.type
_entity_poly.pdbx_seq_one_letter_code
_entity_poly.pdbx_strand_id
1 'polypeptide(L)'
;MSLFRALVGAARSARHAPRLAAGLVPDDDVLLDAPDERLAPALVAAALGDPEPAAKLLATARDAAEWEDRDRYVVRLATFAQHRDDWLLQWLSGSPEDSDALLVTTQLAVRRAWGSPARAELLRDIEPLVRGVAETAPHDPVPWRLALDHARGAQAGPAVFESLWEQAVRRSPRHYGCHVAALKYLSAQGHGSRRAAFDFAERAADDAAPDSLVRALPVHAAHEAL
;
A
#
# COMPACT_ATOMS: atom_id res chain seq x y z
N MET A 1 -21.27 30.46 -36.69
CA MET A 1 -21.12 31.01 -35.33
C MET A 1 -21.21 29.85 -34.33
N SER A 2 -20.16 29.33 -33.69
CA SER A 2 -18.83 29.88 -33.42
C SER A 2 -17.82 28.74 -33.17
N LEU A 3 -16.81 28.64 -34.05
CA LEU A 3 -15.63 27.77 -33.93
C LEU A 3 -14.58 28.33 -32.95
N PHE A 4 -14.88 29.43 -32.25
CA PHE A 4 -13.89 30.18 -31.46
C PHE A 4 -13.72 29.75 -30.00
N ARG A 5 -14.48 28.77 -29.48
CA ARG A 5 -14.34 28.33 -28.08
C ARG A 5 -13.37 27.17 -27.85
N ALA A 6 -12.94 26.47 -28.90
CA ALA A 6 -12.00 25.34 -28.77
C ALA A 6 -10.51 25.76 -28.74
N LEU A 7 -10.18 26.96 -29.23
CA LEU A 7 -8.78 27.42 -29.34
C LEU A 7 -8.23 28.14 -28.11
N VAL A 8 -9.08 28.51 -27.14
CA VAL A 8 -8.63 29.24 -25.94
C VAL A 8 -8.09 28.31 -24.84
N GLY A 9 -8.42 27.02 -24.88
CA GLY A 9 -7.87 26.00 -23.97
C GLY A 9 -6.46 25.52 -24.36
N ALA A 10 -6.25 25.25 -25.65
CA ALA A 10 -4.97 24.73 -26.16
C ALA A 10 -3.83 25.76 -26.10
N ALA A 11 -4.12 27.05 -26.25
CA ALA A 11 -3.10 28.10 -26.27
C ALA A 11 -2.48 28.40 -24.89
N ARG A 12 -3.13 28.01 -23.78
CA ARG A 12 -2.60 28.23 -22.42
C ARG A 12 -1.61 27.15 -21.99
N SER A 13 -1.75 25.90 -22.45
CA SER A 13 -0.80 24.82 -22.15
C SER A 13 0.54 24.98 -22.87
N ALA A 14 0.54 25.50 -24.10
CA ALA A 14 1.75 25.56 -24.93
C ALA A 14 2.81 26.58 -24.44
N ARG A 15 2.44 27.58 -23.63
CA ARG A 15 3.37 28.65 -23.23
C ARG A 15 4.15 28.36 -21.94
N HIS A 16 3.79 27.34 -21.16
CA HIS A 16 4.46 27.00 -19.89
C HIS A 16 4.95 25.54 -19.81
N ALA A 17 4.46 24.64 -20.68
CA ALA A 17 4.91 23.25 -20.75
C ALA A 17 6.43 23.04 -20.96
N PRO A 18 7.15 23.78 -21.82
CA PRO A 18 8.52 23.39 -22.17
C PRO A 18 9.53 23.58 -21.03
N ARG A 19 9.21 24.38 -20.00
CA ARG A 19 10.07 24.53 -18.81
C ARG A 19 9.77 23.51 -17.71
N LEU A 20 8.55 22.99 -17.65
CA LEU A 20 8.17 21.95 -16.67
C LEU A 20 8.58 20.55 -17.13
N ALA A 21 8.64 20.31 -18.44
CA ALA A 21 9.04 19.04 -19.01
C ALA A 21 10.57 18.82 -19.10
N ALA A 22 11.38 19.87 -18.90
CA ALA A 22 12.83 19.76 -18.97
C ALA A 22 13.37 18.91 -17.82
N GLY A 23 13.74 17.65 -18.12
CA GLY A 23 14.22 16.67 -17.14
C GLY A 23 13.18 15.62 -16.72
N LEU A 24 11.95 15.70 -17.23
CA LEU A 24 10.95 14.64 -17.06
C LEU A 24 11.08 13.60 -18.18
N VAL A 25 10.77 12.35 -17.85
CA VAL A 25 10.69 11.24 -18.82
C VAL A 25 9.60 11.59 -19.86
N PRO A 26 9.84 11.39 -21.17
CA PRO A 26 8.82 11.60 -22.20
C PRO A 26 7.52 10.84 -21.88
N ASP A 27 6.36 11.42 -22.18
CA ASP A 27 5.06 10.83 -21.83
C ASP A 27 4.93 9.35 -22.30
N ASP A 28 5.45 9.03 -23.49
CA ASP A 28 5.40 7.69 -24.07
C ASP A 28 6.36 6.68 -23.39
N ASP A 29 7.31 7.17 -22.61
CA ASP A 29 8.27 6.38 -21.84
C ASP A 29 7.85 6.25 -20.36
N VAL A 30 6.76 6.90 -19.94
CA VAL A 30 6.23 6.79 -18.57
C VAL A 30 5.48 5.47 -18.41
N LEU A 31 6.14 4.51 -17.76
CA LEU A 31 5.50 3.28 -17.33
C LEU A 31 4.84 3.48 -15.97
N LEU A 32 3.51 3.45 -15.95
CA LEU A 32 2.76 3.38 -14.70
C LEU A 32 3.03 2.03 -14.03
N ASP A 33 3.24 2.06 -12.71
CA ASP A 33 3.41 0.86 -11.89
C ASP A 33 4.61 -0.03 -12.26
N ALA A 34 5.61 0.51 -12.97
CA ALA A 34 6.83 -0.23 -13.26
C ALA A 34 7.53 -0.66 -11.95
N PRO A 35 7.98 -1.92 -11.85
CA PRO A 35 8.79 -2.35 -10.72
C PRO A 35 10.12 -1.59 -10.73
N ASP A 36 10.58 -1.20 -9.54
CA ASP A 36 11.92 -0.62 -9.40
C ASP A 36 13.01 -1.66 -9.70
N GLU A 37 14.25 -1.18 -9.79
CA GLU A 37 15.44 -1.96 -10.11
C GLU A 37 15.72 -3.12 -9.14
N ARG A 38 15.20 -3.06 -7.91
CA ARG A 38 15.33 -4.13 -6.90
C ARG A 38 14.21 -5.16 -7.03
N LEU A 39 12.97 -4.71 -7.31
CA LEU A 39 11.79 -5.57 -7.43
C LEU A 39 11.74 -6.30 -8.77
N ALA A 40 12.16 -5.67 -9.87
CA ALA A 40 12.03 -6.26 -11.21
C ALA A 40 12.74 -7.63 -11.33
N PRO A 41 14.00 -7.81 -10.87
CA PRO A 41 14.65 -9.12 -10.89
C PRO A 41 13.92 -10.16 -10.04
N ALA A 42 13.34 -9.75 -8.90
CA ALA A 42 12.58 -10.65 -8.04
C ALA A 42 11.29 -11.15 -8.70
N LEU A 43 10.59 -10.28 -9.44
CA LEU A 43 9.40 -10.68 -10.21
C LEU A 43 9.75 -11.60 -11.39
N VAL A 44 10.89 -11.36 -12.05
CA VAL A 44 11.38 -12.25 -13.13
C VAL A 44 11.71 -13.64 -12.58
N ALA A 45 12.41 -13.72 -11.46
CA ALA A 45 12.73 -14.99 -10.81
C ALA A 45 11.46 -15.73 -10.33
N ALA A 46 10.52 -15.01 -9.69
CA ALA A 46 9.23 -15.56 -9.30
C ALA A 46 8.44 -16.10 -10.51
N ALA A 47 8.51 -15.43 -11.67
CA ALA A 47 7.89 -15.93 -12.90
C ALA A 47 8.51 -17.24 -13.42
N LEU A 48 9.76 -17.52 -13.05
CA LEU A 48 10.48 -18.76 -13.32
C LEU A 48 10.36 -19.80 -12.18
N GLY A 49 9.57 -19.51 -11.15
CA GLY A 49 9.37 -20.39 -10.00
C GLY A 49 10.40 -20.25 -8.89
N ASP A 50 11.32 -19.29 -8.96
CA ASP A 50 12.37 -19.10 -7.96
C ASP A 50 11.97 -18.04 -6.91
N PRO A 51 11.75 -18.43 -5.64
CA PRO A 51 11.42 -17.49 -4.58
C PRO A 51 12.62 -16.77 -3.96
N GLU A 52 13.85 -17.25 -4.18
CA GLU A 52 15.04 -16.77 -3.45
C GLU A 52 15.26 -15.26 -3.62
N PRO A 53 15.12 -14.65 -4.82
CA PRO A 53 15.30 -13.22 -4.97
C PRO A 53 14.24 -12.37 -4.26
N ALA A 54 12.99 -12.86 -4.18
CA ALA A 54 11.92 -12.19 -3.43
C ALA A 54 12.18 -12.27 -1.93
N ALA A 55 12.60 -13.45 -1.43
CA ALA A 55 12.99 -13.65 -0.04
C ALA A 55 14.13 -12.72 0.36
N LYS A 56 15.20 -12.69 -0.44
CA LYS A 56 16.35 -11.82 -0.22
C LYS A 56 15.97 -10.34 -0.24
N LEU A 57 15.11 -9.91 -1.16
CA LEU A 57 14.63 -8.53 -1.26
C LEU A 57 13.91 -8.10 0.02
N LEU A 58 12.95 -8.91 0.49
CA LEU A 58 12.16 -8.61 1.68
C LEU A 58 13.01 -8.63 2.95
N ALA A 59 13.90 -9.61 3.10
CA ALA A 59 14.84 -9.68 4.21
C ALA A 59 15.77 -8.45 4.24
N THR A 60 16.34 -8.06 3.10
CA THR A 60 17.22 -6.89 3.00
C THR A 60 16.50 -5.61 3.42
N ALA A 61 15.27 -5.38 2.92
CA ALA A 61 14.49 -4.20 3.27
C ALA A 61 14.10 -4.19 4.75
N ARG A 62 13.81 -5.36 5.35
CA ARG A 62 13.54 -5.50 6.78
C ARG A 62 14.76 -5.16 7.62
N ASP A 63 15.90 -5.74 7.29
CA ASP A 63 17.13 -5.60 8.08
C ASP A 63 17.67 -4.16 8.00
N ALA A 64 17.43 -3.46 6.90
CA ALA A 64 17.74 -2.03 6.73
C ALA A 64 16.64 -1.09 7.27
N ALA A 65 15.52 -1.62 7.78
CA ALA A 65 14.35 -0.85 8.20
C ALA A 65 13.77 0.08 7.10
N GLU A 66 13.88 -0.31 5.84
CA GLU A 66 13.34 0.37 4.67
C GLU A 66 11.83 0.09 4.52
N TRP A 67 11.04 0.53 5.51
CA TRP A 67 9.64 0.13 5.66
C TRP A 67 8.76 0.49 4.46
N GLU A 68 9.01 1.65 3.83
CA GLU A 68 8.26 2.09 2.65
C GLU A 68 8.51 1.19 1.42
N ASP A 69 9.77 0.78 1.22
CA ASP A 69 10.13 -0.13 0.13
C ASP A 69 9.59 -1.53 0.43
N ARG A 70 9.73 -2.01 1.68
CA ARG A 70 9.22 -3.31 2.11
C ARG A 70 7.71 -3.43 1.92
N ASP A 71 6.93 -2.43 2.33
CA ASP A 71 5.47 -2.42 2.14
C ASP A 71 5.11 -2.49 0.65
N ARG A 72 5.78 -1.67 -0.17
CA ARG A 72 5.63 -1.68 -1.64
C ARG A 72 5.94 -3.05 -2.23
N TYR A 73 7.02 -3.69 -1.81
CA TYR A 73 7.42 -5.02 -2.28
C TYR A 73 6.40 -6.09 -1.89
N VAL A 74 5.95 -6.11 -0.64
CA VAL A 74 4.92 -7.06 -0.18
C VAL A 74 3.64 -6.92 -1.00
N VAL A 75 3.16 -5.69 -1.23
CA VAL A 75 1.96 -5.44 -2.04
C VAL A 75 2.15 -5.89 -3.49
N ARG A 76 3.30 -5.60 -4.11
CA ARG A 76 3.57 -5.96 -5.51
C ARG A 76 3.78 -7.45 -5.70
N LEU A 77 4.51 -8.12 -4.81
CA LEU A 77 4.70 -9.56 -4.81
C LEU A 77 3.37 -10.30 -4.63
N ALA A 78 2.51 -9.84 -3.71
CA ALA A 78 1.17 -10.40 -3.56
C ALA A 78 0.27 -10.15 -4.79
N THR A 79 0.43 -9.00 -5.45
CA THR A 79 -0.29 -8.70 -6.71
C THR A 79 0.13 -9.65 -7.82
N PHE A 80 1.44 -9.95 -7.92
CA PHE A 80 1.96 -10.93 -8.86
C PHE A 80 1.47 -12.35 -8.54
N ALA A 81 1.54 -12.73 -7.26
CA ALA A 81 1.06 -14.02 -6.75
C ALA A 81 -0.44 -14.25 -6.97
N GLN A 82 -1.25 -13.18 -7.11
CA GLN A 82 -2.66 -13.30 -7.46
C GLN A 82 -2.89 -14.05 -8.79
N HIS A 83 -1.93 -13.97 -9.71
CA HIS A 83 -2.02 -14.61 -11.03
C HIS A 83 -1.06 -15.80 -11.18
N ARG A 84 -0.01 -15.87 -10.36
CA ARG A 84 1.03 -16.93 -10.36
C ARG A 84 1.56 -17.15 -8.96
N ASP A 85 0.97 -18.07 -8.19
CA ASP A 85 1.37 -18.35 -6.80
C ASP A 85 2.31 -19.55 -6.62
N ASP A 86 2.64 -20.29 -7.68
CA ASP A 86 3.51 -21.49 -7.60
C ASP A 86 4.85 -21.22 -6.89
N TRP A 87 5.52 -20.09 -7.19
CA TRP A 87 6.79 -19.70 -6.55
C TRP A 87 6.62 -19.44 -5.04
N LEU A 88 5.47 -18.89 -4.63
CA LEU A 88 5.17 -18.59 -3.22
C LEU A 88 4.82 -19.89 -2.47
N LEU A 89 4.11 -20.81 -3.11
CA LEU A 89 3.86 -22.14 -2.57
C LEU A 89 5.16 -22.95 -2.42
N GLN A 90 6.08 -22.83 -3.39
CA GLN A 90 7.41 -23.40 -3.31
C GLN A 90 8.22 -22.81 -2.16
N TRP A 91 8.17 -21.48 -1.95
CA TRP A 91 8.82 -20.83 -0.82
C TRP A 91 8.33 -21.39 0.51
N LEU A 92 7.01 -21.42 0.72
CA LEU A 92 6.40 -21.95 1.95
C LEU A 92 6.67 -23.45 2.13
N SER A 93 6.77 -24.23 1.05
CA SER A 93 7.10 -25.65 1.14
C SER A 93 8.54 -25.88 1.63
N GLY A 94 9.46 -25.00 1.23
CA GLY A 94 10.86 -25.05 1.67
C GLY A 94 11.11 -24.41 3.05
N SER A 95 10.27 -23.45 3.46
CA SER A 95 10.39 -22.75 4.75
C SER A 95 9.01 -22.32 5.27
N PRO A 96 8.25 -23.24 5.90
CA PRO A 96 6.85 -22.99 6.29
C PRO A 96 6.66 -21.86 7.31
N GLU A 97 7.68 -21.59 8.12
CA GLU A 97 7.66 -20.57 9.18
C GLU A 97 8.35 -19.26 8.76
N ASP A 98 8.70 -19.11 7.48
CA ASP A 98 9.33 -17.89 6.98
C ASP A 98 8.38 -16.69 7.10
N SER A 99 8.78 -15.71 7.92
CA SER A 99 7.95 -14.53 8.22
C SER A 99 7.62 -13.68 6.98
N ASP A 100 8.52 -13.62 5.99
CA ASP A 100 8.33 -12.82 4.79
C ASP A 100 7.37 -13.53 3.82
N ALA A 101 7.51 -14.86 3.67
CA ALA A 101 6.58 -15.68 2.91
C ALA A 101 5.16 -15.64 3.50
N LEU A 102 5.04 -15.75 4.83
CA LEU A 102 3.77 -15.67 5.54
C LEU A 102 3.12 -14.29 5.38
N LEU A 103 3.91 -13.21 5.41
CA LEU A 103 3.41 -11.85 5.19
C LEU A 103 2.87 -11.66 3.76
N VAL A 104 3.61 -12.10 2.73
CA VAL A 104 3.15 -12.03 1.33
C VAL A 104 1.89 -12.88 1.13
N THR A 105 1.84 -14.07 1.73
CA THR A 105 0.68 -14.97 1.67
C THR A 105 -0.55 -14.36 2.32
N THR A 106 -0.38 -13.74 3.49
CA THR A 106 -1.47 -13.04 4.19
C THR A 106 -1.94 -11.83 3.39
N GLN A 107 -1.03 -11.06 2.81
CA GLN A 107 -1.36 -9.95 1.90
C GLN A 107 -2.15 -10.43 0.68
N LEU A 108 -1.77 -11.55 0.09
CA LEU A 108 -2.49 -12.18 -1.01
C LEU A 108 -3.90 -12.62 -0.59
N ALA A 109 -4.05 -13.23 0.59
CA ALA A 109 -5.34 -13.65 1.12
C ALA A 109 -6.29 -12.45 1.34
N VAL A 110 -5.80 -11.37 1.97
CA VAL A 110 -6.55 -10.13 2.14
C VAL A 110 -6.94 -9.55 0.78
N ARG A 111 -6.03 -9.50 -0.19
CA ARG A 111 -6.31 -9.03 -1.55
C ARG A 111 -7.41 -9.84 -2.25
N ARG A 112 -7.34 -11.17 -2.17
CA ARG A 112 -8.37 -12.08 -2.73
C ARG A 112 -9.73 -11.83 -2.07
N ALA A 113 -9.78 -11.65 -0.76
CA ALA A 113 -11.01 -11.34 -0.04
C ALA A 113 -11.61 -10.00 -0.47
N TRP A 114 -10.80 -8.95 -0.68
CA TRP A 114 -11.25 -7.65 -1.19
C TRP A 114 -11.87 -7.71 -2.58
N GLY A 115 -11.45 -8.66 -3.42
CA GLY A 115 -12.03 -8.89 -4.75
C GLY A 115 -13.39 -9.62 -4.74
N SER A 116 -13.85 -10.08 -3.58
CA SER A 116 -15.07 -10.88 -3.45
C SER A 116 -16.28 -10.05 -2.97
N PRO A 117 -17.50 -10.33 -3.46
CA PRO A 117 -18.73 -9.82 -2.87
C PRO A 117 -18.90 -10.19 -1.39
N ALA A 118 -18.35 -11.33 -0.97
CA ALA A 118 -18.40 -11.83 0.42
C ALA A 118 -17.21 -11.32 1.28
N ARG A 119 -16.58 -10.19 0.92
CA ARG A 119 -15.34 -9.69 1.54
C ARG A 119 -15.35 -9.68 3.07
N ALA A 120 -16.45 -9.26 3.70
CA ALA A 120 -16.50 -9.10 5.15
C ALA A 120 -16.47 -10.45 5.89
N GLU A 121 -17.03 -11.50 5.31
CA GLU A 121 -16.95 -12.86 5.84
C GLU A 121 -15.55 -13.44 5.63
N LEU A 122 -15.05 -13.39 4.39
CA LEU A 122 -13.72 -13.90 4.05
C LEU A 122 -12.60 -13.22 4.85
N LEU A 123 -12.70 -11.91 5.08
CA LEU A 123 -11.73 -11.19 5.92
C LEU A 123 -11.81 -11.65 7.37
N ARG A 124 -13.01 -11.87 7.93
CA ARG A 124 -13.15 -12.42 9.29
C ARG A 124 -12.53 -13.82 9.40
N ASP A 125 -12.66 -14.65 8.38
CA ASP A 125 -12.11 -16.01 8.38
C ASP A 125 -10.57 -16.03 8.41
N ILE A 126 -9.92 -15.07 7.74
CA ILE A 126 -8.45 -14.97 7.70
C ILE A 126 -7.85 -14.09 8.80
N GLU A 127 -8.68 -13.59 9.72
CA GLU A 127 -8.25 -12.75 10.83
C GLU A 127 -7.12 -13.37 11.67
N PRO A 128 -7.11 -14.69 11.97
CA PRO A 128 -5.98 -15.31 12.67
C PRO A 128 -4.65 -15.22 11.90
N LEU A 129 -4.68 -15.26 10.56
CA LEU A 129 -3.47 -15.12 9.73
C LEU A 129 -2.91 -13.71 9.83
N VAL A 130 -3.78 -12.71 9.73
CA VAL A 130 -3.41 -11.28 9.85
C VAL A 130 -2.84 -10.99 11.23
N ARG A 131 -3.48 -11.47 12.29
CA ARG A 131 -2.96 -11.34 13.66
C ARG A 131 -1.59 -12.01 13.81
N GLY A 132 -1.44 -13.24 13.32
CA GLY A 132 -0.20 -14.01 13.45
C GLY A 132 1.02 -13.33 12.83
N VAL A 133 0.88 -12.75 11.62
CA VAL A 133 2.00 -12.01 11.00
C VAL A 133 2.29 -10.68 11.70
N ALA A 134 1.29 -10.04 12.33
CA ALA A 134 1.48 -8.80 13.08
C ALA A 134 2.18 -9.01 14.43
N GLU A 135 1.85 -10.09 15.12
CA GLU A 135 2.40 -10.41 16.44
C GLU A 135 3.85 -10.94 16.37
N THR A 136 4.22 -11.58 15.26
CA THR A 136 5.58 -12.13 15.06
C THR A 136 6.61 -11.11 14.57
N ALA A 137 6.17 -9.89 14.22
CA ALA A 137 7.04 -8.83 13.71
C ALA A 137 7.06 -7.61 14.66
N PRO A 138 7.91 -7.62 15.71
CA PRO A 138 7.84 -6.63 16.80
C PRO A 138 8.21 -5.21 16.37
N HIS A 139 8.99 -5.04 15.31
CA HIS A 139 9.48 -3.73 14.84
C HIS A 139 8.95 -3.33 13.46
N ASP A 140 8.32 -4.25 12.73
CA ASP A 140 7.89 -4.04 11.36
C ASP A 140 6.48 -3.40 11.32
N PRO A 141 6.30 -2.20 10.76
CA PRO A 141 4.98 -1.58 10.63
C PRO A 141 4.12 -2.22 9.52
N VAL A 142 4.71 -2.98 8.59
CA VAL A 142 4.01 -3.49 7.38
C VAL A 142 2.86 -4.47 7.72
N PRO A 143 3.03 -5.44 8.63
CA PRO A 143 1.91 -6.27 9.10
C PRO A 143 0.77 -5.48 9.76
N TRP A 144 1.07 -4.36 10.43
CA TRP A 144 0.06 -3.51 11.05
C TRP A 144 -0.69 -2.67 10.03
N ARG A 145 -0.02 -2.21 8.98
CA ARG A 145 -0.71 -1.67 7.80
C ARG A 145 -1.68 -2.70 7.22
N LEU A 146 -1.24 -3.95 7.09
CA LEU A 146 -2.11 -5.02 6.60
C LEU A 146 -3.32 -5.25 7.50
N ALA A 147 -3.12 -5.22 8.82
CA ALA A 147 -4.20 -5.32 9.79
C ALA A 147 -5.19 -4.15 9.70
N LEU A 148 -4.74 -2.92 9.46
CA LEU A 148 -5.62 -1.77 9.24
C LEU A 148 -6.48 -1.93 7.97
N ASP A 149 -5.87 -2.39 6.87
CA ASP A 149 -6.60 -2.68 5.63
C ASP A 149 -7.61 -3.83 5.80
N HIS A 150 -7.24 -4.86 6.56
CA HIS A 150 -8.14 -5.94 6.95
C HIS A 150 -9.31 -5.41 7.79
N ALA A 151 -9.03 -4.64 8.84
CA ALA A 151 -10.03 -4.07 9.75
C ALA A 151 -11.07 -3.23 9.00
N ARG A 152 -10.64 -2.47 8.00
CA ARG A 152 -11.53 -1.70 7.10
C ARG A 152 -12.48 -2.61 6.34
N GLY A 153 -11.96 -3.65 5.70
CA GLY A 153 -12.79 -4.54 4.87
C GLY A 153 -13.70 -5.46 5.70
N ALA A 154 -13.25 -5.84 6.90
CA ALA A 154 -14.03 -6.61 7.88
C ALA A 154 -15.04 -5.75 8.66
N GLN A 155 -15.08 -4.43 8.43
CA GLN A 155 -15.94 -3.47 9.14
C GLN A 155 -15.74 -3.51 10.66
N ALA A 156 -14.48 -3.61 11.10
CA ALA A 156 -14.13 -3.62 12.51
C ALA A 156 -14.55 -2.32 13.21
N GLY A 157 -14.94 -2.41 14.48
CA GLY A 157 -15.32 -1.25 15.27
C GLY A 157 -14.14 -0.35 15.67
N PRO A 158 -14.40 0.90 16.12
CA PRO A 158 -13.36 1.90 16.41
C PRO A 158 -12.29 1.43 17.39
N ALA A 159 -12.64 0.70 18.45
CA ALA A 159 -11.68 0.21 19.44
C ALA A 159 -10.64 -0.75 18.86
N VAL A 160 -11.03 -1.59 17.89
CA VAL A 160 -10.10 -2.48 17.19
C VAL A 160 -9.14 -1.64 16.34
N PHE A 161 -9.67 -0.67 15.60
CA PHE A 161 -8.86 0.26 14.82
C PHE A 161 -7.86 1.04 15.67
N GLU A 162 -8.30 1.61 16.79
CA GLU A 162 -7.43 2.38 17.70
C GLU A 162 -6.26 1.53 18.20
N SER A 163 -6.51 0.29 18.60
CA SER A 163 -5.46 -0.65 19.01
C SER A 163 -4.46 -0.95 17.88
N LEU A 164 -4.95 -1.25 16.68
CA LEU A 164 -4.10 -1.51 15.51
C LEU A 164 -3.29 -0.26 15.12
N TRP A 165 -3.91 0.92 15.17
CA TRP A 165 -3.28 2.19 14.86
C TRP A 165 -2.16 2.50 15.86
N GLU A 166 -2.39 2.29 17.15
CA GLU A 166 -1.38 2.48 18.19
C GLU A 166 -0.16 1.58 17.95
N GLN A 167 -0.38 0.33 17.55
CA GLN A 167 0.69 -0.62 17.23
C GLN A 167 1.48 -0.20 15.98
N ALA A 168 0.81 0.32 14.95
CA ALA A 168 1.45 0.84 13.75
C ALA A 168 2.35 2.05 14.07
N VAL A 169 1.80 3.05 14.77
CA VAL A 169 2.52 4.29 15.13
C VAL A 169 3.68 3.99 16.07
N ARG A 170 3.53 3.05 17.01
CA ARG A 170 4.61 2.63 17.92
C ARG A 170 5.85 2.10 17.19
N ARG A 171 5.66 1.46 16.03
CA ARG A 171 6.75 0.87 15.23
C ARG A 171 7.34 1.86 14.26
N SER A 172 6.47 2.60 13.57
CA SER A 172 6.90 3.67 12.65
C SER A 172 5.84 4.77 12.60
N PRO A 173 6.04 5.88 13.34
CA PRO A 173 5.09 6.99 13.39
C PRO A 173 4.85 7.66 12.03
N ARG A 174 5.79 7.48 11.09
CA ARG A 174 5.80 8.14 9.79
C ARG A 174 5.60 7.19 8.61
N HIS A 175 5.26 5.92 8.86
CA HIS A 175 5.03 4.96 7.79
C HIS A 175 3.82 5.34 6.95
N TYR A 176 4.06 5.78 5.73
CA TYR A 176 3.06 6.34 4.83
C TYR A 176 1.95 5.34 4.53
N GLY A 177 2.30 4.08 4.29
CA GLY A 177 1.31 3.01 4.08
C GLY A 177 0.30 2.91 5.23
N CYS A 178 0.77 2.95 6.48
CA CYS A 178 -0.10 2.88 7.67
C CYS A 178 -1.06 4.08 7.74
N HIS A 179 -0.53 5.28 7.48
CA HIS A 179 -1.31 6.52 7.43
C HIS A 179 -2.39 6.47 6.36
N VAL A 180 -2.07 5.96 5.16
CA VAL A 180 -3.06 5.77 4.08
C VAL A 180 -4.12 4.73 4.47
N ALA A 181 -3.73 3.59 5.06
CA ALA A 181 -4.68 2.57 5.50
C ALA A 181 -5.63 3.10 6.59
N ALA A 182 -5.10 3.87 7.54
CA ALA A 182 -5.89 4.51 8.59
C ALA A 182 -6.86 5.55 8.03
N LEU A 183 -6.40 6.40 7.10
CA LEU A 183 -7.25 7.35 6.39
C LEU A 183 -8.41 6.65 5.69
N LYS A 184 -8.13 5.56 4.95
CA LYS A 184 -9.15 4.77 4.25
C LYS A 184 -10.14 4.12 5.22
N TYR A 185 -9.68 3.65 6.38
CA TYR A 185 -10.56 3.13 7.41
C TYR A 185 -11.52 4.23 7.88
N LEU A 186 -10.98 5.38 8.29
CA LEU A 186 -11.77 6.51 8.80
C LEU A 186 -12.81 6.97 7.79
N SER A 187 -12.42 7.12 6.51
CA SER A 187 -13.33 7.50 5.42
C SER A 187 -14.52 6.54 5.25
N ALA A 188 -14.35 5.26 5.54
CA ALA A 188 -15.37 4.22 5.34
C ALA A 188 -16.44 4.15 6.45
N GLN A 189 -16.25 4.82 7.60
CA GLN A 189 -17.09 4.63 8.81
C GLN A 189 -18.46 5.35 8.81
N GLY A 190 -18.92 5.87 7.67
CA GLY A 190 -20.27 6.43 7.54
C GLY A 190 -20.40 7.91 7.90
N HIS A 191 -21.53 8.33 8.46
CA HIS A 191 -21.89 9.76 8.54
C HIS A 191 -20.92 10.54 9.46
N GLY A 192 -20.28 11.59 8.93
CA GLY A 192 -19.23 12.36 9.62
C GLY A 192 -17.79 11.86 9.36
N SER A 193 -17.63 10.73 8.67
CA SER A 193 -16.32 10.13 8.33
C SER A 193 -15.43 11.07 7.53
N ARG A 194 -16.01 11.85 6.61
CA ARG A 194 -15.25 12.74 5.73
C ARG A 194 -14.51 13.82 6.53
N ARG A 195 -15.17 14.47 7.48
CA ARG A 195 -14.51 15.48 8.33
C ARG A 195 -13.45 14.83 9.20
N ALA A 196 -13.75 13.69 9.83
CA ALA A 196 -12.78 12.98 10.65
C ALA A 196 -11.53 12.54 9.84
N ALA A 197 -11.73 12.07 8.61
CA ALA A 197 -10.68 11.69 7.68
C ALA A 197 -9.82 12.88 7.23
N PHE A 198 -10.44 14.02 6.91
CA PHE A 198 -9.72 15.26 6.60
C PHE A 198 -8.94 15.79 7.81
N ASP A 199 -9.59 15.89 8.97
CA ASP A 199 -8.96 16.35 10.21
C ASP A 199 -7.76 15.43 10.58
N PHE A 200 -7.87 14.12 10.36
CA PHE A 200 -6.76 13.18 10.52
C PHE A 200 -5.64 13.45 9.52
N ALA A 201 -5.97 13.61 8.24
CA ALA A 201 -5.01 13.84 7.18
C ALA A 201 -4.23 15.15 7.35
N GLU A 202 -4.90 16.24 7.74
CA GLU A 202 -4.27 17.54 8.01
C GLU A 202 -3.31 17.46 9.19
N ARG A 203 -3.76 16.89 10.33
CA ARG A 203 -2.88 16.70 11.50
C ARG A 203 -1.65 15.85 11.18
N ALA A 204 -1.84 14.73 10.47
CA ALA A 204 -0.73 13.86 10.08
C ALA A 204 0.27 14.59 9.17
N ALA A 205 -0.21 15.44 8.24
CA ALA A 205 0.64 16.21 7.35
C ALA A 205 1.38 17.36 8.06
N ASP A 206 0.78 17.97 9.07
CA ASP A 206 1.38 19.03 9.89
C ASP A 206 2.50 18.47 10.81
N ASP A 207 2.33 17.26 11.35
CA ASP A 207 3.30 16.59 12.21
C ASP A 207 4.46 15.92 11.42
N ALA A 208 4.31 15.80 10.10
CA ALA A 208 5.26 15.11 9.24
C ALA A 208 6.49 15.97 8.86
N ALA A 209 7.63 15.31 8.67
CA ALA A 209 8.83 15.98 8.14
C ALA A 209 8.59 16.50 6.71
N PRO A 210 9.28 17.57 6.28
CA PRO A 210 9.06 18.19 4.97
C PRO A 210 9.17 17.25 3.77
N ASP A 211 10.01 16.22 3.87
CA ASP A 211 10.30 15.21 2.85
C ASP A 211 9.43 13.94 2.98
N SER A 212 8.57 13.86 3.99
CA SER A 212 7.71 12.70 4.21
C SER A 212 6.53 12.67 3.24
N LEU A 213 6.27 11.49 2.66
CA LEU A 213 5.08 11.21 1.85
C LEU A 213 3.77 11.45 2.62
N VAL A 214 3.80 11.39 3.96
CA VAL A 214 2.63 11.66 4.81
C VAL A 214 2.06 13.06 4.57
N ARG A 215 2.86 14.04 4.11
CA ARG A 215 2.36 15.37 3.76
C ARG A 215 1.36 15.37 2.60
N ALA A 216 1.30 14.29 1.81
CA ALA A 216 0.32 14.12 0.74
C ALA A 216 -1.06 13.62 1.23
N LEU A 217 -1.21 13.25 2.51
CA LEU A 217 -2.47 12.69 3.03
C LEU A 217 -3.72 13.55 2.76
N PRO A 218 -3.69 14.89 2.88
CA PRO A 218 -4.86 15.73 2.57
C PRO A 218 -5.32 15.59 1.12
N VAL A 219 -4.40 15.38 0.18
CA VAL A 219 -4.72 15.11 -1.23
C VAL A 219 -5.40 13.74 -1.37
N HIS A 220 -4.92 12.73 -0.64
CA HIS A 220 -5.58 11.42 -0.57
C HIS A 220 -6.98 11.51 0.02
N ALA A 221 -7.17 12.28 1.09
CA ALA A 221 -8.48 12.48 1.72
C ALA A 221 -9.47 13.15 0.75
N ALA A 222 -9.00 14.11 -0.05
CA ALA A 222 -9.79 14.72 -1.11
C ALA A 222 -10.14 13.74 -2.22
N HIS A 223 -9.21 12.88 -2.65
CA HIS A 223 -9.48 11.85 -3.66
C HIS A 223 -10.51 10.82 -3.18
N GLU A 224 -10.40 10.31 -1.95
CA GLU A 224 -11.35 9.33 -1.38
C GLU A 224 -12.76 9.94 -1.16
N ALA A 225 -12.88 11.27 -1.20
CA ALA A 225 -14.14 11.99 -1.06
C ALA A 225 -14.86 12.27 -2.39
N LEU A 226 -14.21 12.03 -3.54
CA LEU A 226 -14.80 12.13 -4.88
C LEU A 226 -15.64 10.88 -5.21
#